data_AF-A0A6N0KEE3-F1
#
_entry.id   AF-A0A6N0KEE3-F1
#
_cell.length_a   1.000
_cell.length_b   1.000
_cell.length_c   1.000
_cell.angle_alpha   90.00
_cell.angle_beta   90.00
_cell.angle_gamma   90.00
#
_symmetry.space_group_name_H-M   'P 1'
#
loop_
_entity.id
_entity.type
_entity.pdbx_description
1 polymer ?
#
loop_
_entity_poly.entity_id
_entity_poly.type
_entity_poly.pdbx_seq_one_letter_code
_entity_poly.pdbx_strand_id
1 'polypeptide(L)'
;MSKASTLKSSLLAAILSYASLSEASPRQESGKALQDLADTLVWTSLEQCAVTYNLISDQLSKTQAAIGQARTSAPWDNYLTLFIDKHLNSKFSSLSEEIQYLRNRCIATDYDGSSSSLERPSRLQQMLQEWRSTILWAREAILNNYQPRTEQVLMSETLVPPRTPEPLQKFRDCADVYCQEMVIVPKGSFIMGGTNEEAISEGVNATVASWERPQHMVTIQKPFAIATTEVTLGAFKEFIRETNYALPQGCTSLKAPSDPATGLATLAFIEDYNYENPGFSQDNDHPVVCVRREDARAYANWISRKTGKNYRLPTEAEWEYTTRAGTQTIYFWGDDKNEACLYANVYDHSSDAENLYGYQRFECSDSFPYTAPVASFLPNNFGVYDLLANAREWVDDCWHYSYQSAPTDGSRWGSENNGLCRFGVLRGGAWAYNTFNVRVAYRNAYFSSQARASMWGFRLAREI
;
A
#
# COMPACT_ATOMS: atom_id res chain seq x y z
N MET A 1 0.67 0.32 -78.52
CA MET A 1 0.78 -0.74 -77.48
C MET A 1 1.82 -0.46 -76.37
N SER A 2 2.42 0.75 -76.21
CA SER A 2 3.50 0.93 -75.20
C SER A 2 3.25 1.98 -74.10
N LYS A 3 2.02 2.48 -73.90
CA LYS A 3 1.69 3.38 -72.77
C LYS A 3 0.86 2.73 -71.65
N ALA A 4 0.26 1.57 -71.91
CA ALA A 4 -0.57 0.86 -70.94
C ALA A 4 0.22 -0.14 -70.06
N SER A 5 1.41 -0.58 -70.48
CA SER A 5 2.26 -1.47 -69.67
C SER A 5 3.05 -0.70 -68.61
N THR A 6 3.41 0.56 -68.88
CA THR A 6 4.21 1.40 -67.97
C THR A 6 3.41 1.91 -66.77
N LEU A 7 2.10 2.17 -66.93
CA LEU A 7 1.23 2.56 -65.81
C LEU A 7 0.91 1.38 -64.87
N LYS A 8 0.82 0.15 -65.39
CA LYS A 8 0.60 -1.04 -64.54
C LYS A 8 1.83 -1.41 -63.72
N SER A 9 3.04 -1.18 -64.23
CA SER A 9 4.27 -1.43 -63.46
C SER A 9 4.54 -0.34 -62.41
N SER A 10 4.14 0.91 -62.65
CA SER A 10 4.27 1.99 -61.64
C SER A 10 3.23 1.88 -60.53
N LEU A 11 2.02 1.39 -60.83
CA LEU A 11 1.00 1.14 -59.81
C LEU A 11 1.31 -0.10 -58.96
N LEU A 12 1.85 -1.18 -59.56
CA LEU A 12 2.34 -2.33 -58.78
C LEU A 12 3.58 -1.98 -57.94
N ALA A 13 4.49 -1.13 -58.43
CA ALA A 13 5.63 -0.68 -57.63
C ALA A 13 5.22 0.24 -56.47
N ALA A 14 4.18 1.07 -56.67
CA ALA A 14 3.59 1.88 -55.59
C ALA A 14 2.81 1.04 -54.57
N ILE A 15 2.11 -0.01 -55.00
CA ILE A 15 1.41 -0.94 -54.09
C ILE A 15 2.41 -1.86 -53.36
N LEU A 16 3.53 -2.22 -53.99
CA LEU A 16 4.62 -2.98 -53.36
C LEU A 16 5.53 -2.13 -52.48
N SER A 17 5.55 -0.79 -52.62
CA SER A 17 6.24 0.10 -51.67
C SER A 17 5.39 0.47 -50.45
N TYR A 18 4.10 0.13 -50.43
CA TYR A 18 3.26 0.16 -49.21
C TYR A 18 3.26 -1.17 -48.47
N ALA A 19 3.88 -2.21 -49.03
CA ALA A 19 4.18 -3.47 -48.36
C ALA A 19 5.62 -3.50 -47.80
N SER A 20 6.28 -2.35 -47.69
CA SER A 20 7.42 -2.19 -46.78
C SER A 20 6.87 -2.26 -45.36
N LEU A 21 7.35 -3.25 -44.59
CA LEU A 21 7.31 -3.33 -43.13
C LEU A 21 6.68 -2.09 -42.50
N SER A 22 5.42 -2.17 -42.05
CA SER A 22 4.87 -1.08 -41.24
C SER A 22 5.75 -0.99 -40.00
N GLU A 23 6.66 -0.02 -39.95
CA GLU A 23 7.39 0.29 -38.74
C GLU A 23 6.33 0.46 -37.65
N ALA A 24 6.43 -0.36 -36.61
CA ALA A 24 5.49 -0.30 -35.51
C ALA A 24 5.53 1.13 -34.97
N SER A 25 4.36 1.74 -34.75
CA SER A 25 4.35 3.09 -34.20
C SER A 25 5.14 3.14 -32.88
N PRO A 26 5.75 4.27 -32.51
CA PRO A 26 6.49 4.41 -31.24
C PRO A 26 5.70 3.92 -30.02
N ARG A 27 4.37 4.01 -30.06
CA ARG A 27 3.45 3.45 -29.05
C ARG A 27 3.41 1.92 -29.04
N GLN A 28 3.33 1.29 -30.21
CA GLN A 28 3.34 -0.16 -30.34
C GLN A 28 4.68 -0.75 -29.91
N GLU A 29 5.78 -0.09 -30.24
CA GLU A 29 7.12 -0.48 -29.77
C GLU A 29 7.23 -0.34 -28.24
N SER A 30 6.75 0.78 -27.69
CA SER A 30 6.68 1.00 -26.24
C SER A 30 5.83 -0.07 -25.54
N GLY A 31 4.65 -0.36 -26.08
CA GLY A 31 3.74 -1.37 -25.55
C GLY A 31 4.31 -2.78 -25.63
N LYS A 32 5.03 -3.11 -26.70
CA LYS A 32 5.76 -4.38 -26.82
C LYS A 32 6.90 -4.48 -25.80
N ALA A 33 7.71 -3.43 -25.65
CA ALA A 33 8.81 -3.43 -24.70
C ALA A 33 8.32 -3.62 -23.26
N LEU A 34 7.22 -2.96 -22.88
CA LEU A 34 6.57 -3.15 -21.59
C LEU A 34 5.99 -4.56 -21.42
N GLN A 35 5.42 -5.15 -22.47
CA GLN A 35 4.97 -6.55 -22.43
C GLN A 35 6.14 -7.50 -22.18
N ASP A 36 7.24 -7.35 -22.93
CA ASP A 36 8.42 -8.21 -22.80
C ASP A 36 9.04 -8.09 -21.38
N LEU A 37 8.99 -6.90 -20.78
CA LEU A 37 9.37 -6.70 -19.37
C LEU A 37 8.41 -7.40 -18.40
N ALA A 38 7.09 -7.25 -18.60
CA ALA A 38 6.08 -7.91 -17.78
C ALA A 38 6.21 -9.44 -17.80
N ASP A 39 6.51 -10.01 -18.97
CA ASP A 39 6.70 -11.45 -19.15
C ASP A 39 7.98 -11.97 -18.45
N THR A 40 8.96 -11.08 -18.21
CA THR A 40 10.20 -11.40 -17.47
C THR A 40 10.03 -11.27 -15.95
N LEU A 41 9.01 -10.54 -15.48
CA LEU A 41 8.68 -10.38 -14.06
C LEU A 41 7.94 -11.61 -13.50
N VAL A 42 8.48 -12.79 -13.75
CA VAL A 42 7.95 -14.09 -13.32
C VAL A 42 9.08 -14.92 -12.71
N TRP A 43 8.80 -15.57 -11.58
CA TRP A 43 9.73 -16.48 -10.93
C TRP A 43 9.46 -17.93 -11.36
N THR A 44 10.34 -18.51 -12.18
CA THR A 44 10.12 -19.83 -12.80
C THR A 44 10.95 -20.97 -12.20
N SER A 45 12.00 -20.70 -11.42
CA SER A 45 12.79 -21.73 -10.70
C SER A 45 13.43 -21.18 -9.43
N LEU A 46 13.41 -21.95 -8.34
CA LEU A 46 14.00 -21.60 -7.05
C LEU A 46 15.54 -21.59 -7.07
N GLU A 47 16.17 -22.22 -8.06
CA GLU A 47 17.60 -22.53 -7.96
C GLU A 47 18.53 -21.32 -8.10
N GLN A 48 18.10 -20.16 -8.59
CA GLN A 48 19.00 -19.01 -8.71
C GLN A 48 18.27 -17.65 -8.59
N CYS A 49 17.87 -17.28 -7.37
CA CYS A 49 17.33 -15.96 -6.98
C CYS A 49 18.03 -14.79 -7.71
N ALA A 50 19.37 -14.74 -7.67
CA ALA A 50 20.15 -13.69 -8.30
C ALA A 50 20.07 -13.69 -9.84
N VAL A 51 19.93 -14.88 -10.46
CA VAL A 51 19.83 -14.99 -11.93
C VAL A 51 18.49 -14.49 -12.43
N THR A 52 17.40 -14.76 -11.72
CA THR A 52 16.10 -14.15 -12.01
C THR A 52 16.20 -12.62 -12.02
N TYR A 53 16.79 -12.01 -10.99
CA TYR A 53 16.93 -10.55 -10.95
C TYR A 53 17.92 -9.99 -11.97
N ASN A 54 18.97 -10.73 -12.37
CA ASN A 54 19.83 -10.34 -13.48
C ASN A 54 19.05 -10.24 -14.80
N LEU A 55 18.24 -11.27 -15.11
CA LEU A 55 17.42 -11.30 -16.33
C LEU A 55 16.44 -10.13 -16.37
N ILE A 56 15.80 -9.81 -15.24
CA ILE A 56 14.88 -8.67 -15.15
C ILE A 56 15.64 -7.35 -15.33
N SER A 57 16.82 -7.20 -14.72
CA SER A 57 17.66 -5.99 -14.87
C SER A 57 18.05 -5.75 -16.33
N ASP A 58 18.44 -6.81 -17.04
CA ASP A 58 18.80 -6.74 -18.47
C ASP A 58 17.58 -6.36 -19.32
N GLN A 59 16.42 -6.97 -19.05
CA GLN A 59 15.19 -6.65 -19.78
C GLN A 59 14.66 -5.24 -19.48
N LEU A 60 14.79 -4.76 -18.25
CA LEU A 60 14.44 -3.38 -17.88
C LEU A 60 15.29 -2.38 -18.65
N SER A 61 16.60 -2.63 -18.76
CA SER A 61 17.52 -1.76 -19.50
C SER A 61 17.13 -1.66 -21.00
N LYS A 62 16.77 -2.79 -21.62
CA LYS A 62 16.25 -2.82 -23.00
C LYS A 62 14.94 -2.05 -23.13
N THR A 63 14.06 -2.18 -22.14
CA THR A 63 12.76 -1.50 -22.13
C THR A 63 12.93 0.01 -21.99
N GLN A 64 13.81 0.47 -21.10
CA GLN A 64 14.14 1.89 -20.95
C GLN A 64 14.73 2.47 -22.24
N ALA A 65 15.59 1.73 -22.94
CA ALA A 65 16.13 2.15 -24.23
C ALA A 65 15.03 2.31 -25.29
N ALA A 66 14.12 1.33 -25.40
CA ALA A 66 13.00 1.39 -26.34
C ALA A 66 12.04 2.56 -26.04
N ILE A 67 11.69 2.77 -24.77
CA ILE A 67 10.85 3.89 -24.33
C ILE A 67 11.55 5.24 -24.57
N GLY A 68 12.85 5.33 -24.30
CA GLY A 68 13.66 6.51 -24.59
C GLY A 68 13.69 6.85 -26.07
N GLN A 69 13.83 5.83 -26.93
CA GLN A 69 13.74 5.99 -28.39
C GLN A 69 12.34 6.42 -28.84
N ALA A 70 11.27 5.82 -28.30
CA ALA A 70 9.91 6.21 -28.62
C ALA A 70 9.60 7.67 -28.22
N ARG A 71 10.13 8.10 -27.07
CA ARG A 71 10.02 9.48 -26.58
C ARG A 71 10.72 10.47 -27.52
N THR A 72 11.87 10.12 -28.10
CA THR A 72 12.63 11.00 -29.00
C THR A 72 12.12 10.96 -30.44
N SER A 73 11.56 9.83 -30.88
CA SER A 73 11.02 9.64 -32.24
C SER A 73 9.60 10.19 -32.43
N ALA A 74 8.83 10.39 -31.36
CA ALA A 74 7.49 10.99 -31.40
C ALA A 74 7.34 12.25 -30.52
N PRO A 75 8.14 13.31 -30.73
CA PRO A 75 8.04 14.53 -29.93
C PRO A 75 6.70 15.28 -30.10
N TRP A 76 5.96 14.99 -31.18
CA TRP A 76 4.62 15.53 -31.43
C TRP A 76 3.53 14.82 -30.60
N ASP A 77 3.80 13.63 -30.06
CA ASP A 77 2.87 12.90 -29.21
C ASP A 77 2.99 13.41 -27.77
N ASN A 78 2.34 14.56 -27.53
CA ASN A 78 2.33 15.21 -26.21
C ASN A 78 1.83 14.28 -25.11
N TYR A 79 0.92 13.35 -25.42
CA TYR A 79 0.44 12.40 -24.42
C TYR A 79 1.54 11.40 -24.06
N LEU A 80 2.12 10.73 -25.05
CA LEU A 80 3.15 9.72 -24.82
C LEU A 80 4.35 10.31 -24.07
N THR A 81 4.82 11.48 -24.49
CA THR A 81 5.95 12.17 -23.85
C THR A 81 5.64 12.59 -22.42
N LEU A 82 4.48 13.20 -22.15
CA LEU A 82 4.07 13.55 -20.79
C LEU A 82 3.87 12.33 -19.90
N PHE A 83 3.29 11.25 -20.42
CA PHE A 83 3.09 10.02 -19.66
C PHE A 83 4.43 9.39 -19.27
N ILE A 84 5.36 9.29 -20.23
CA ILE A 84 6.71 8.78 -19.98
C ILE A 84 7.41 9.62 -18.89
N ASP A 85 7.38 10.95 -19.04
CA ASP A 85 8.09 11.86 -18.16
C ASP A 85 7.51 11.92 -16.75
N LYS A 86 6.18 11.97 -16.63
CA LYS A 86 5.49 12.14 -15.34
C LYS A 86 5.26 10.82 -14.60
N HIS A 87 5.08 9.71 -15.31
CA HIS A 87 4.62 8.46 -14.70
C HIS A 87 5.60 7.29 -14.88
N LEU A 88 6.24 7.15 -16.04
CA LEU A 88 7.00 5.93 -16.33
C LEU A 88 8.45 5.99 -15.84
N ASN A 89 9.14 7.12 -16.02
CA ASN A 89 10.56 7.24 -15.66
C ASN A 89 10.81 7.01 -14.16
N SER A 90 9.96 7.56 -13.29
CA SER A 90 10.07 7.36 -11.83
C SER A 90 9.78 5.92 -11.42
N LYS A 91 8.88 5.23 -12.13
CA LYS A 91 8.57 3.80 -11.93
C LYS A 91 9.75 2.93 -12.36
N PHE A 92 10.39 3.21 -13.49
CA PHE A 92 11.59 2.48 -13.90
C PHE A 92 12.76 2.69 -12.94
N SER A 93 12.98 3.90 -12.42
CA SER A 93 14.00 4.14 -11.38
C SER A 93 13.71 3.29 -10.15
N SER A 94 12.46 3.31 -9.66
CA SER A 94 12.05 2.54 -8.48
C SER A 94 12.20 1.03 -8.70
N LEU A 95 11.79 0.51 -9.85
CA LEU A 95 11.95 -0.91 -10.19
C LEU A 95 13.43 -1.30 -10.29
N SER A 96 14.28 -0.47 -10.92
CA SER A 96 15.72 -0.72 -11.05
C SER A 96 16.39 -0.82 -9.68
N GLU A 97 16.10 0.14 -8.79
CA GLU A 97 16.63 0.14 -7.43
C GLU A 97 16.14 -1.07 -6.62
N GLU A 98 14.86 -1.41 -6.72
CA GLU A 98 14.30 -2.57 -6.02
C GLU A 98 14.91 -3.89 -6.52
N ILE A 99 15.07 -4.07 -7.84
CA ILE A 99 15.76 -5.24 -8.43
C ILE A 99 17.21 -5.33 -7.93
N GLN A 100 17.94 -4.22 -7.92
CA GLN A 100 19.34 -4.20 -7.50
C GLN A 100 19.47 -4.58 -6.02
N TYR A 101 18.60 -4.04 -5.16
CA TYR A 101 18.56 -4.37 -3.75
C TYR A 101 18.30 -5.87 -3.54
N LEU A 102 17.27 -6.43 -4.18
CA LEU A 102 16.90 -7.83 -3.99
C LEU A 102 17.95 -8.78 -4.57
N ARG A 103 18.55 -8.45 -5.72
CA ARG A 103 19.69 -9.18 -6.27
C ARG A 103 20.84 -9.25 -5.27
N ASN A 104 21.20 -8.12 -4.66
CA ASN A 104 22.26 -8.07 -3.66
C ASN A 104 21.89 -8.89 -2.43
N ARG A 105 20.62 -8.88 -2.02
CA ARG A 105 20.15 -9.72 -0.93
C ARG A 105 20.25 -11.21 -1.25
N CYS A 106 19.90 -11.63 -2.46
CA CYS A 106 20.01 -13.03 -2.91
C CYS A 106 21.43 -13.63 -2.77
N ILE A 107 22.48 -12.81 -2.79
CA ILE A 107 23.89 -13.26 -2.75
C ILE A 107 24.59 -12.93 -1.42
N ALA A 108 23.88 -12.30 -0.48
CA ALA A 108 24.45 -11.91 0.80
C ALA A 108 24.71 -13.14 1.68
N THR A 109 25.85 -13.17 2.37
CA THR A 109 26.31 -14.33 3.15
C THR A 109 25.46 -14.61 4.38
N ASP A 110 24.73 -13.60 4.84
CA ASP A 110 23.79 -13.65 5.97
C ASP A 110 22.33 -13.89 5.51
N TYR A 111 22.12 -14.18 4.22
CA TYR A 111 20.81 -14.59 3.72
C TYR A 111 20.59 -16.06 4.02
N ASP A 112 19.90 -16.33 5.13
CA ASP A 112 19.59 -17.69 5.57
C ASP A 112 18.35 -18.28 4.86
N GLY A 113 17.65 -17.48 4.05
CA GLY A 113 16.40 -17.87 3.40
C GLY A 113 15.28 -18.21 4.38
N SER A 114 15.40 -17.85 5.66
CA SER A 114 14.46 -18.24 6.71
C SER A 114 13.14 -17.49 6.60
N SER A 115 12.10 -18.06 7.21
CA SER A 115 10.73 -17.55 7.16
C SER A 115 10.49 -16.29 8.00
N SER A 116 11.43 -15.85 8.84
CA SER A 116 11.26 -14.73 9.77
C SER A 116 11.78 -13.39 9.23
N SER A 117 12.61 -13.37 8.18
CA SER A 117 13.09 -12.13 7.56
C SER A 117 12.01 -11.47 6.68
N LEU A 118 11.98 -10.13 6.65
CA LEU A 118 11.16 -9.36 5.71
C LEU A 118 11.55 -9.61 4.24
N GLU A 119 12.74 -10.16 4.01
CA GLU A 119 13.34 -10.35 2.69
C GLU A 119 13.32 -11.80 2.22
N ARG A 120 12.54 -12.67 2.87
CA ARG A 120 12.42 -14.10 2.55
C ARG A 120 11.98 -14.36 1.10
N PRO A 121 12.31 -15.52 0.49
CA PRO A 121 12.09 -15.78 -0.95
C PRO A 121 10.65 -15.57 -1.42
N SER A 122 9.66 -15.94 -0.59
CA SER A 122 8.24 -15.73 -0.93
C SER A 122 7.86 -14.25 -1.05
N ARG A 123 8.48 -13.36 -0.27
CA ARG A 123 8.31 -11.90 -0.40
C ARG A 123 8.96 -11.36 -1.66
N LEU A 124 10.17 -11.84 -1.96
CA LEU A 124 10.90 -11.49 -3.17
C LEU A 124 10.10 -11.85 -4.44
N GLN A 125 9.52 -13.05 -4.46
CA GLN A 125 8.66 -13.52 -5.55
C GLN A 125 7.38 -12.69 -5.67
N GLN A 126 6.73 -12.39 -4.54
CA GLN A 126 5.48 -11.63 -4.53
C GLN A 126 5.63 -10.23 -5.14
N MET A 127 6.75 -9.56 -4.85
CA MET A 127 7.08 -8.26 -5.42
C MET A 127 7.11 -8.26 -6.97
N LEU A 128 7.54 -9.37 -7.59
CA LEU A 128 7.56 -9.47 -9.05
C LEU A 128 6.15 -9.38 -9.65
N GLN A 129 5.16 -9.97 -9.00
CA GLN A 129 3.77 -9.91 -9.46
C GLN A 129 3.17 -8.50 -9.27
N GLU A 130 3.50 -7.82 -8.16
CA GLU A 130 3.08 -6.45 -7.89
C GLU A 130 3.64 -5.47 -8.95
N TRP A 131 4.90 -5.66 -9.35
CA TRP A 131 5.54 -4.91 -10.43
C TRP A 131 5.02 -5.30 -11.81
N ARG A 132 4.81 -6.59 -12.07
CA ARG A 132 4.27 -7.08 -13.35
C ARG A 132 2.95 -6.40 -13.65
N SER A 133 2.04 -6.36 -12.67
CA SER A 133 0.79 -5.61 -12.77
C SER A 133 1.01 -4.13 -13.08
N THR A 134 1.97 -3.47 -12.41
CA THR A 134 2.28 -2.05 -12.64
C THR A 134 2.80 -1.79 -14.04
N ILE A 135 3.62 -2.69 -14.58
CA ILE A 135 4.14 -2.60 -15.96
C ILE A 135 3.02 -2.85 -16.98
N LEU A 136 2.13 -3.82 -16.73
CA LEU A 136 0.96 -4.06 -17.58
C LEU A 136 -0.01 -2.88 -17.58
N TRP A 137 -0.22 -2.23 -16.43
CA TRP A 137 -0.96 -0.97 -16.36
C TRP A 137 -0.33 0.13 -17.23
N ALA A 138 0.99 0.33 -17.14
CA ALA A 138 1.68 1.34 -17.94
C ALA A 138 1.58 1.05 -19.44
N ARG A 139 1.63 -0.24 -19.82
CA ARG A 139 1.41 -0.70 -21.20
C ARG A 139 0.03 -0.31 -21.69
N GLU A 140 -1.02 -0.64 -20.93
CA GLU A 140 -2.39 -0.31 -21.31
C GLU A 140 -2.64 1.20 -21.38
N ALA A 141 -2.04 1.99 -20.48
CA ALA A 141 -2.13 3.45 -20.53
C ALA A 141 -1.56 4.02 -21.84
N ILE A 142 -0.35 3.58 -22.24
CA ILE A 142 0.30 4.01 -23.48
C ILE A 142 -0.49 3.58 -24.72
N LEU A 143 -1.00 2.35 -24.75
CA LEU A 143 -1.74 1.82 -25.90
C LEU A 143 -3.11 2.48 -26.08
N ASN A 144 -3.78 2.87 -24.98
CA ASN A 144 -5.16 3.34 -25.00
C ASN A 144 -5.36 4.84 -24.72
N ASN A 145 -4.29 5.64 -24.57
CA ASN A 145 -4.37 7.06 -24.20
C ASN A 145 -5.07 7.35 -22.85
N TYR A 146 -4.92 6.49 -21.85
CA TYR A 146 -5.56 6.74 -20.56
C TYR A 146 -4.89 7.92 -19.82
N GLN A 147 -5.61 9.02 -19.60
CA GLN A 147 -5.08 10.22 -18.93
C GLN A 147 -5.36 10.19 -17.42
N PRO A 148 -4.36 10.13 -16.54
CA PRO A 148 -4.51 10.57 -15.16
C PRO A 148 -4.54 12.10 -15.18
N ARG A 149 -5.67 12.74 -14.83
CA ARG A 149 -5.70 14.21 -14.74
C ARG A 149 -4.95 14.68 -13.51
N THR A 150 -4.26 15.81 -13.65
CA THR A 150 -3.78 16.61 -12.52
C THR A 150 -4.45 17.96 -12.63
N GLU A 151 -5.50 18.25 -11.85
CA GLU A 151 -6.14 19.58 -11.84
C GLU A 151 -6.52 20.09 -10.44
N GLN A 152 -6.45 21.43 -10.32
CA GLN A 152 -6.66 22.29 -9.16
C GLN A 152 -8.08 22.87 -9.14
N VAL A 153 -8.70 23.00 -7.96
CA VAL A 153 -9.99 23.71 -7.76
C VAL A 153 -10.00 24.46 -6.41
N LEU A 154 -10.68 25.62 -6.37
CA LEU A 154 -10.73 26.65 -5.32
C LEU A 154 -11.77 26.39 -4.19
N MET A 155 -11.58 27.04 -3.03
CA MET A 155 -12.25 26.79 -1.71
C MET A 155 -13.32 27.82 -1.27
N SER A 156 -14.09 27.49 -0.21
CA SER A 156 -14.88 28.42 0.65
C SER A 156 -15.17 27.86 2.08
N GLU A 157 -15.15 28.70 3.14
CA GLU A 157 -15.25 28.40 4.60
C GLU A 157 -16.55 28.91 5.30
N THR A 158 -16.96 28.36 6.46
CA THR A 158 -17.11 29.03 7.81
C THR A 158 -17.73 28.17 8.95
N LEU A 159 -17.58 28.62 10.22
CA LEU A 159 -17.49 27.91 11.53
C LEU A 159 -18.69 27.97 12.55
N VAL A 160 -18.50 27.26 13.68
CA VAL A 160 -19.30 26.71 14.86
C VAL A 160 -19.81 27.72 15.95
N PRO A 161 -20.74 27.42 16.94
CA PRO A 161 -20.41 26.98 18.36
C PRO A 161 -21.58 26.26 19.19
N PRO A 162 -21.58 26.05 20.56
CA PRO A 162 -20.81 25.08 21.40
C PRO A 162 -21.47 24.44 22.70
N ARG A 163 -20.70 23.56 23.43
CA ARG A 163 -20.61 23.17 24.90
C ARG A 163 -21.53 22.06 25.52
N THR A 164 -21.17 21.17 26.48
CA THR A 164 -20.04 20.81 27.43
C THR A 164 -20.36 19.42 28.07
N PRO A 165 -19.50 18.67 28.84
CA PRO A 165 -18.04 18.57 28.95
C PRO A 165 -17.51 17.27 28.28
N GLU A 166 -16.44 17.37 27.49
CA GLU A 166 -16.51 16.76 26.15
C GLU A 166 -15.43 15.69 25.85
N PRO A 167 -15.74 14.69 24.99
CA PRO A 167 -14.76 13.97 24.19
C PRO A 167 -13.71 14.92 23.60
N LEU A 168 -12.50 14.42 23.29
CA LEU A 168 -11.53 15.20 22.50
C LEU A 168 -12.25 15.85 21.32
N GLN A 169 -11.94 17.12 21.04
CA GLN A 169 -12.70 17.92 20.08
C GLN A 169 -12.74 17.20 18.72
N LYS A 170 -13.95 16.83 18.29
CA LYS A 170 -14.21 16.24 16.98
C LYS A 170 -14.65 17.31 15.98
N PHE A 171 -14.28 17.16 14.72
CA PHE A 171 -14.70 18.07 13.66
C PHE A 171 -14.65 17.39 12.28
N ARG A 172 -15.28 18.03 11.30
CA ARG A 172 -15.11 17.75 9.87
C ARG A 172 -14.78 19.06 9.15
N ASP A 173 -13.91 19.02 8.16
CA ASP A 173 -13.58 20.21 7.35
C ASP A 173 -14.63 20.50 6.26
N CYS A 174 -15.47 19.52 5.93
CA CYS A 174 -16.60 19.69 5.02
C CYS A 174 -17.69 18.62 5.29
N ALA A 175 -18.86 18.79 4.66
CA ALA A 175 -20.00 17.87 4.83
C ALA A 175 -19.96 16.64 3.90
N ASP A 176 -19.07 16.64 2.91
CA ASP A 176 -18.97 15.55 1.94
C ASP A 176 -18.44 14.26 2.57
N VAL A 177 -18.77 13.12 1.97
CA VAL A 177 -18.37 11.78 2.44
C VAL A 177 -16.85 11.59 2.56
N TYR A 178 -16.07 12.32 1.74
CA TYR A 178 -14.61 12.25 1.79
C TYR A 178 -13.99 13.05 2.95
N CYS A 179 -14.73 13.96 3.58
CA CYS A 179 -14.32 14.65 4.80
C CYS A 179 -14.65 13.79 6.03
N GLN A 180 -13.69 12.95 6.41
CA GLN A 180 -13.80 12.12 7.60
C GLN A 180 -13.92 12.97 8.87
N GLU A 181 -14.60 12.41 9.87
CA GLU A 181 -14.55 12.95 11.23
C GLU A 181 -13.13 12.81 11.77
N MET A 182 -12.60 13.92 12.26
CA MET A 182 -11.27 14.03 12.84
C MET A 182 -11.40 14.31 14.32
N VAL A 183 -10.46 13.83 15.12
CA VAL A 183 -10.36 14.15 16.55
C VAL A 183 -9.02 14.84 16.85
N ILE A 184 -9.06 15.91 17.64
CA ILE A 184 -7.84 16.62 18.08
C ILE A 184 -7.14 15.81 19.16
N VAL A 185 -5.99 15.24 18.82
CA VAL A 185 -5.10 14.52 19.71
C VAL A 185 -4.18 15.54 20.42
N PRO A 186 -4.15 15.57 21.76
CA PRO A 186 -3.35 16.54 22.49
C PRO A 186 -1.85 16.25 22.35
N LYS A 187 -1.02 17.26 22.59
CA LYS A 187 0.40 17.03 22.85
C LYS A 187 0.56 16.18 24.12
N GLY A 188 1.60 15.35 24.17
CA GLY A 188 1.88 14.52 25.34
C GLY A 188 3.02 13.56 25.10
N SER A 189 3.35 12.79 26.12
CA SER A 189 4.44 11.81 26.06
C SER A 189 3.91 10.41 26.33
N PHE A 190 4.52 9.42 25.68
CA PHE A 190 4.21 8.01 25.88
C PHE A 190 5.44 7.13 25.66
N ILE A 191 5.37 5.90 26.16
CA ILE A 191 6.37 4.87 25.88
C ILE A 191 5.97 4.14 24.60
N MET A 192 6.77 4.31 23.54
CA MET A 192 6.60 3.64 22.26
C MET A 192 7.33 2.30 22.26
N GLY A 193 6.73 1.28 21.66
CA GLY A 193 7.29 -0.07 21.53
C GLY A 193 6.80 -1.09 22.57
N GLY A 194 7.17 -2.35 22.35
CA GLY A 194 6.73 -3.51 23.15
C GLY A 194 7.78 -4.00 24.15
N THR A 195 7.34 -4.72 25.17
CA THR A 195 8.24 -5.31 26.19
C THR A 195 8.70 -6.73 25.80
N ASN A 196 9.68 -7.27 26.55
CA ASN A 196 10.04 -8.69 26.41
C ASN A 196 8.92 -9.59 26.94
N GLU A 197 8.35 -9.20 28.06
CA GLU A 197 7.32 -9.91 28.80
C GLU A 197 6.04 -10.02 27.97
N GLU A 198 5.61 -8.92 27.34
CA GLU A 198 4.50 -8.90 26.37
C GLU A 198 4.77 -9.88 25.23
N ALA A 199 5.93 -9.78 24.58
CA ALA A 199 6.26 -10.63 23.44
C ALA A 199 6.26 -12.12 23.81
N ILE A 200 6.76 -12.48 25.00
CA ILE A 200 6.74 -13.86 25.49
C ILE A 200 5.31 -14.31 25.80
N SER A 201 4.54 -13.48 26.53
CA SER A 201 3.14 -13.78 26.89
C SER A 201 2.28 -14.02 25.66
N GLU A 202 2.47 -13.20 24.64
CA GLU A 202 1.72 -13.26 23.41
C GLU A 202 2.28 -14.27 22.41
N GLY A 203 3.43 -14.92 22.68
CA GLY A 203 4.04 -15.91 21.79
C GLY A 203 4.66 -15.33 20.52
N VAL A 204 5.06 -14.06 20.55
CA VAL A 204 5.67 -13.34 19.43
C VAL A 204 7.07 -13.90 19.18
N ASN A 205 7.36 -14.20 17.91
CA ASN A 205 8.69 -14.66 17.51
C ASN A 205 9.78 -13.61 17.86
N ALA A 206 10.92 -14.07 18.36
CA ALA A 206 12.02 -13.20 18.81
C ALA A 206 12.53 -12.22 17.75
N THR A 207 12.52 -12.58 16.47
CA THR A 207 12.89 -11.70 15.36
C THR A 207 11.88 -10.57 15.20
N VAL A 208 10.58 -10.86 15.26
CA VAL A 208 9.53 -9.82 15.17
C VAL A 208 9.57 -8.93 16.40
N ALA A 209 9.72 -9.53 17.57
CA ALA A 209 9.75 -8.81 18.83
C ALA A 209 10.95 -7.84 18.94
N SER A 210 12.08 -8.14 18.28
CA SER A 210 13.21 -7.20 18.23
C SER A 210 12.93 -5.93 17.43
N TRP A 211 11.97 -5.98 16.49
CA TRP A 211 11.57 -4.82 15.71
C TRP A 211 10.79 -3.81 16.52
N GLU A 212 10.11 -4.26 17.56
CA GLU A 212 9.24 -3.46 18.44
C GLU A 212 10.02 -2.79 19.58
N ARG A 213 11.36 -2.89 19.55
CA ARG A 213 12.27 -2.53 20.64
C ARG A 213 13.41 -1.64 20.18
N PRO A 214 14.11 -0.94 21.08
CA PRO A 214 13.78 -0.79 22.50
C PRO A 214 12.52 0.05 22.71
N GLN A 215 11.89 -0.12 23.88
CA GLN A 215 10.96 0.89 24.35
C GLN A 215 11.68 2.21 24.54
N HIS A 216 11.04 3.30 24.12
CA HIS A 216 11.61 4.63 24.24
C HIS A 216 10.51 5.67 24.46
N MET A 217 10.85 6.74 25.17
CA MET A 217 9.93 7.85 25.40
C MET A 217 9.82 8.68 24.12
N VAL A 218 8.59 8.91 23.67
CA VAL A 218 8.27 9.83 22.59
C VAL A 218 7.37 10.94 23.13
N THR A 219 7.66 12.18 22.75
CA THR A 219 6.87 13.36 23.10
C THR A 219 6.29 13.98 21.84
N ILE A 220 4.99 13.83 21.63
CA ILE A 220 4.24 14.55 20.61
C ILE A 220 4.24 16.04 21.01
N GLN A 221 5.03 16.86 20.30
CA GLN A 221 5.29 18.24 20.70
C GLN A 221 4.11 19.19 20.43
N LYS A 222 3.34 18.91 19.38
CA LYS A 222 2.19 19.71 18.94
C LYS A 222 0.95 18.84 18.87
N PRO A 223 -0.23 19.37 19.25
CA PRO A 223 -1.46 18.67 18.94
C PRO A 223 -1.61 18.53 17.42
N PHE A 224 -2.21 17.43 17.00
CA PHE A 224 -2.58 17.15 15.62
C PHE A 224 -3.98 16.55 15.61
N ALA A 225 -4.63 16.50 14.46
CA ALA A 225 -5.89 15.79 14.33
C ALA A 225 -5.68 14.46 13.61
N ILE A 226 -6.42 13.43 13.99
CA ILE A 226 -6.42 12.13 13.31
C ILE A 226 -7.84 11.70 12.98
N ALA A 227 -8.03 11.06 11.83
CA ALA A 227 -9.32 10.53 11.43
C ALA A 227 -9.78 9.48 12.45
N THR A 228 -11.03 9.56 12.88
CA THR A 228 -11.59 8.64 13.87
C THR A 228 -11.71 7.21 13.32
N THR A 229 -11.66 7.04 12.00
CA THR A 229 -11.71 5.75 11.30
C THR A 229 -10.69 5.70 10.16
N GLU A 230 -10.49 4.53 9.58
CA GLU A 230 -9.85 4.38 8.27
C GLU A 230 -10.64 5.11 7.17
N VAL A 231 -9.96 5.45 6.07
CA VAL A 231 -10.61 5.98 4.86
C VAL A 231 -11.56 4.93 4.30
N THR A 232 -12.82 5.32 4.08
CA THR A 232 -13.86 4.42 3.59
C THR A 232 -13.76 4.20 2.08
N LEU A 233 -14.28 3.08 1.59
CA LEU A 233 -14.39 2.79 0.17
C LEU A 233 -15.18 3.88 -0.57
N GLY A 234 -16.27 4.38 0.03
CA GLY A 234 -17.06 5.48 -0.53
C GLY A 234 -16.26 6.76 -0.68
N ALA A 235 -15.53 7.17 0.36
CA ALA A 235 -14.66 8.35 0.31
C ALA A 235 -13.56 8.21 -0.76
N PHE A 236 -12.95 7.03 -0.85
CA PHE A 236 -11.91 6.77 -1.84
C PHE A 236 -12.47 6.74 -3.28
N LYS A 237 -13.67 6.22 -3.50
CA LYS A 237 -14.35 6.27 -4.80
C LYS A 237 -14.59 7.71 -5.27
N GLU A 238 -14.89 8.65 -4.37
CA GLU A 238 -14.99 10.07 -4.74
C GLU A 238 -13.65 10.66 -5.20
N PHE A 239 -12.55 10.29 -4.54
CA PHE A 239 -11.21 10.63 -5.00
C PHE A 239 -10.95 10.09 -6.41
N ILE A 240 -11.24 8.81 -6.68
CA ILE A 240 -11.08 8.22 -8.02
C ILE A 240 -11.96 8.93 -9.05
N ARG A 241 -13.23 9.18 -8.72
CA ARG A 241 -14.20 9.86 -9.59
C ARG A 241 -13.74 11.26 -9.99
N GLU A 242 -13.24 12.05 -9.03
CA GLU A 242 -12.84 13.44 -9.29
C GLU A 242 -11.50 13.55 -10.03
N THR A 243 -10.56 12.65 -9.73
CA THR A 243 -9.18 12.79 -10.22
C THR A 243 -8.87 11.92 -11.43
N ASN A 244 -9.71 10.91 -11.69
CA ASN A 244 -9.42 9.82 -12.61
C ASN A 244 -8.08 9.13 -12.26
N TYR A 245 -7.77 9.04 -10.96
CA TYR A 245 -6.52 8.44 -10.48
C TYR A 245 -6.48 6.96 -10.87
N ALA A 246 -5.39 6.56 -11.51
CA ALA A 246 -5.23 5.20 -12.02
C ALA A 246 -4.42 4.35 -11.06
N LEU A 247 -4.99 3.20 -10.68
CA LEU A 247 -4.39 2.19 -9.83
C LEU A 247 -3.98 0.98 -10.68
N PRO A 248 -2.82 0.37 -10.43
CA PRO A 248 -2.51 -0.94 -11.02
C PRO A 248 -3.51 -2.00 -10.57
N GLN A 249 -3.92 -2.88 -11.49
CA GLN A 249 -4.81 -4.02 -11.20
C GLN A 249 -4.13 -5.08 -10.35
N GLY A 250 -4.88 -5.93 -9.68
CA GLY A 250 -4.33 -7.00 -8.87
C GLY A 250 -4.00 -6.58 -7.45
N CYS A 251 -4.12 -7.52 -6.52
CA CYS A 251 -3.96 -7.29 -5.11
C CYS A 251 -3.55 -8.57 -4.39
N THR A 252 -2.72 -8.44 -3.36
CA THR A 252 -2.38 -9.57 -2.50
C THR A 252 -3.56 -9.95 -1.61
N SER A 253 -3.88 -11.24 -1.50
CA SER A 253 -4.84 -11.75 -0.52
C SER A 253 -4.29 -12.99 0.19
N LEU A 254 -4.89 -13.33 1.34
CA LEU A 254 -4.66 -14.63 1.96
C LEU A 254 -5.41 -15.71 1.20
N LYS A 255 -4.69 -16.78 0.89
CA LYS A 255 -5.24 -17.99 0.31
C LYS A 255 -5.20 -19.08 1.37
N ALA A 256 -6.37 -19.67 1.64
CA ALA A 256 -6.50 -20.83 2.50
C ALA A 256 -5.54 -21.95 2.08
N PRO A 257 -4.98 -22.72 3.03
CA PRO A 257 -4.16 -23.88 2.70
C PRO A 257 -4.97 -24.93 1.94
N SER A 258 -4.29 -25.79 1.18
CA SER A 258 -4.94 -26.93 0.51
C SER A 258 -5.54 -27.94 1.50
N ASP A 259 -4.95 -28.05 2.70
CA ASP A 259 -5.48 -28.81 3.83
C ASP A 259 -5.55 -27.89 5.06
N PRO A 260 -6.74 -27.42 5.46
CA PRO A 260 -6.94 -26.60 6.65
C PRO A 260 -6.55 -27.24 7.98
N ALA A 261 -6.49 -28.57 8.07
CA ALA A 261 -6.17 -29.26 9.32
C ALA A 261 -4.65 -29.24 9.63
N THR A 262 -3.82 -29.09 8.61
CA THR A 262 -2.35 -29.21 8.73
C THR A 262 -1.58 -28.04 8.13
N GLY A 263 -2.23 -27.24 7.28
CA GLY A 263 -1.61 -26.13 6.58
C GLY A 263 -1.93 -24.77 7.19
N LEU A 264 -1.18 -23.77 6.75
CA LEU A 264 -1.39 -22.36 7.09
C LEU A 264 -1.67 -21.58 5.82
N ALA A 265 -2.52 -20.55 5.91
CA ALA A 265 -2.77 -19.66 4.80
C ALA A 265 -1.48 -18.98 4.33
N THR A 266 -1.43 -18.67 3.04
CA THR A 266 -0.30 -18.02 2.39
C THR A 266 -0.76 -16.78 1.63
N LEU A 267 0.12 -15.81 1.49
CA LEU A 267 -0.18 -14.62 0.70
C LEU A 267 0.02 -14.95 -0.78
N ALA A 268 -0.98 -14.62 -1.59
CA ALA A 268 -0.96 -14.79 -3.03
C ALA A 268 -1.37 -13.48 -3.70
N PHE A 269 -0.66 -13.10 -4.76
CA PHE A 269 -1.06 -11.99 -5.61
C PHE A 269 -2.13 -12.47 -6.60
N ILE A 270 -3.29 -11.80 -6.61
CA ILE A 270 -4.44 -12.15 -7.46
C ILE A 270 -4.67 -11.01 -8.44
N GLU A 271 -4.54 -11.27 -9.74
CA GLU A 271 -4.58 -10.24 -10.79
C GLU A 271 -5.95 -9.54 -10.93
N ASP A 272 -7.03 -10.28 -10.67
CA ASP A 272 -8.41 -9.78 -10.84
C ASP A 272 -8.90 -8.95 -9.64
N TYR A 273 -8.10 -8.84 -8.57
CA TYR A 273 -8.48 -8.12 -7.37
C TYR A 273 -8.06 -6.66 -7.44
N ASN A 274 -8.83 -5.75 -6.84
CA ASN A 274 -8.51 -4.33 -6.75
C ASN A 274 -9.29 -3.69 -5.58
N TYR A 275 -9.27 -2.36 -5.47
CA TYR A 275 -9.93 -1.64 -4.37
C TYR A 275 -11.47 -1.75 -4.38
N GLU A 276 -12.10 -2.08 -5.51
CA GLU A 276 -13.55 -2.31 -5.60
C GLU A 276 -13.92 -3.80 -5.52
N ASN A 277 -12.97 -4.67 -5.81
CA ASN A 277 -13.11 -6.12 -5.75
C ASN A 277 -11.91 -6.74 -5.03
N PRO A 278 -11.84 -6.65 -3.69
CA PRO A 278 -10.71 -7.19 -2.92
C PRO A 278 -10.74 -8.72 -2.75
N GLY A 279 -11.73 -9.40 -3.37
CA GLY A 279 -11.98 -10.83 -3.18
C GLY A 279 -13.12 -11.16 -2.21
N PHE A 280 -13.79 -10.14 -1.68
CA PHE A 280 -14.98 -10.23 -0.84
C PHE A 280 -15.84 -8.97 -1.03
N SER A 281 -17.10 -9.02 -0.60
CA SER A 281 -18.01 -7.88 -0.72
C SER A 281 -17.67 -6.78 0.29
N GLN A 282 -17.67 -5.54 -0.18
CA GLN A 282 -17.58 -4.33 0.64
C GLN A 282 -18.65 -3.34 0.17
N ASP A 283 -19.36 -2.73 1.12
CA ASP A 283 -20.13 -1.52 0.83
C ASP A 283 -19.27 -0.26 1.01
N ASN A 284 -19.88 0.91 0.87
CA ASN A 284 -19.15 2.18 0.90
C ASN A 284 -18.65 2.58 2.29
N ASP A 285 -19.14 1.97 3.36
CA ASP A 285 -18.77 2.28 4.75
C ASP A 285 -17.63 1.38 5.27
N HIS A 286 -17.23 0.37 4.50
CA HIS A 286 -16.03 -0.43 4.78
C HIS A 286 -14.74 0.36 4.51
N PRO A 287 -13.61 0.01 5.16
CA PRO A 287 -12.32 0.60 4.86
C PRO A 287 -11.90 0.26 3.42
N VAL A 288 -11.34 1.25 2.72
CA VAL A 288 -10.70 0.97 1.43
C VAL A 288 -9.47 0.09 1.65
N VAL A 289 -9.38 -1.00 0.89
CA VAL A 289 -8.23 -1.91 0.89
C VAL A 289 -7.66 -2.05 -0.52
N CYS A 290 -6.63 -2.89 -0.71
CA CYS A 290 -5.93 -3.03 -1.99
C CYS A 290 -5.31 -1.72 -2.50
N VAL A 291 -4.88 -0.87 -1.57
CA VAL A 291 -4.22 0.41 -1.84
C VAL A 291 -2.75 0.38 -1.40
N ARG A 292 -1.89 1.07 -2.15
CA ARG A 292 -0.48 1.30 -1.81
C ARG A 292 -0.36 2.49 -0.87
N ARG A 293 0.77 2.61 -0.18
CA ARG A 293 1.11 3.82 0.60
C ARG A 293 1.10 5.08 -0.27
N GLU A 294 1.53 4.97 -1.52
CA GLU A 294 1.55 6.07 -2.48
C GLU A 294 0.14 6.51 -2.89
N ASP A 295 -0.83 5.58 -2.90
CA ASP A 295 -2.25 5.89 -3.16
C ASP A 295 -2.86 6.64 -1.97
N ALA A 296 -2.52 6.22 -0.76
CA ALA A 296 -2.88 6.92 0.47
C ALA A 296 -2.31 8.35 0.54
N ARG A 297 -1.05 8.54 0.15
CA ARG A 297 -0.45 9.87 0.00
C ARG A 297 -1.12 10.70 -1.09
N ALA A 298 -1.50 10.09 -2.21
CA ALA A 298 -2.22 10.78 -3.28
C ALA A 298 -3.61 11.27 -2.81
N TYR A 299 -4.33 10.43 -2.06
CA TYR A 299 -5.59 10.77 -1.42
C TYR A 299 -5.41 11.92 -0.41
N ALA A 300 -4.42 11.83 0.49
CA ALA A 300 -4.11 12.88 1.47
C ALA A 300 -3.79 14.23 0.80
N ASN A 301 -3.04 14.21 -0.30
CA ASN A 301 -2.75 15.40 -1.09
C ASN A 301 -4.00 15.96 -1.78
N TRP A 302 -4.90 15.10 -2.27
CA TRP A 302 -6.15 15.54 -2.89
C TRP A 302 -7.07 16.22 -1.88
N ILE A 303 -7.31 15.60 -0.72
CA ILE A 303 -8.17 16.18 0.31
C ILE A 303 -7.53 17.45 0.92
N SER A 304 -6.20 17.52 1.01
CA SER A 304 -5.49 18.75 1.40
C SER A 304 -5.81 19.91 0.47
N ARG A 305 -5.81 19.67 -0.85
CA ARG A 305 -6.18 20.70 -1.84
C ARG A 305 -7.65 21.08 -1.75
N LYS A 306 -8.55 20.11 -1.53
CA LYS A 306 -10.00 20.34 -1.41
C LYS A 306 -10.36 21.21 -0.21
N THR A 307 -9.68 20.99 0.91
CA THR A 307 -10.00 21.61 2.21
C THR A 307 -9.08 22.77 2.58
N GLY A 308 -7.98 22.97 1.84
CA GLY A 308 -6.92 23.93 2.19
C GLY A 308 -6.19 23.61 3.49
N LYS A 309 -6.41 22.42 4.06
CA LYS A 309 -5.76 21.98 5.28
C LYS A 309 -4.64 20.99 4.92
N ASN A 310 -3.68 20.81 5.83
CA ASN A 310 -2.57 19.91 5.59
C ASN A 310 -2.89 18.51 6.08
N TYR A 311 -3.49 17.68 5.21
CA TYR A 311 -3.72 16.26 5.45
C TYR A 311 -2.53 15.42 4.98
N ARG A 312 -2.21 14.40 5.76
CA ARG A 312 -1.11 13.46 5.51
C ARG A 312 -1.42 12.10 6.11
N LEU A 313 -0.56 11.12 5.86
CA LEU A 313 -0.54 9.92 6.70
C LEU A 313 0.00 10.29 8.10
N PRO A 314 -0.45 9.62 9.18
CA PRO A 314 0.18 9.78 10.49
C PRO A 314 1.63 9.29 10.45
N THR A 315 2.47 9.82 11.35
CA THR A 315 3.74 9.17 11.64
C THR A 315 3.49 7.88 12.43
N GLU A 316 4.45 6.96 12.45
CA GLU A 316 4.36 5.74 13.23
C GLU A 316 4.16 6.04 14.72
N ALA A 317 4.85 7.08 15.21
CA ALA A 317 4.73 7.55 16.59
C ALA A 317 3.36 8.17 16.89
N GLU A 318 2.83 9.01 16.00
CA GLU A 318 1.48 9.58 16.15
C GLU A 318 0.41 8.51 16.14
N TRP A 319 0.57 7.50 15.27
CA TRP A 319 -0.33 6.35 15.22
C TRP A 319 -0.31 5.59 16.55
N GLU A 320 0.86 5.22 17.07
CA GLU A 320 0.93 4.46 18.33
C GLU A 320 0.49 5.29 19.54
N TYR A 321 0.81 6.59 19.57
CA TYR A 321 0.33 7.51 20.60
C TYR A 321 -1.21 7.56 20.62
N THR A 322 -1.81 7.69 19.44
CA THR A 322 -3.26 7.68 19.28
C THR A 322 -3.84 6.35 19.74
N THR A 323 -3.26 5.22 19.31
CA THR A 323 -3.72 3.88 19.68
C THR A 323 -3.69 3.66 21.17
N ARG A 324 -2.59 4.02 21.84
CA ARG A 324 -2.46 3.87 23.30
C ARG A 324 -3.46 4.73 24.05
N ALA A 325 -3.70 5.97 23.61
CA ALA A 325 -4.64 6.89 24.27
C ALA A 325 -4.51 6.91 25.82
N GLY A 326 -3.26 6.87 26.31
CA GLY A 326 -2.92 6.85 27.74
C GLY A 326 -2.69 5.47 28.36
N THR A 327 -2.97 4.36 27.67
CA THR A 327 -2.70 3.01 28.18
C THR A 327 -1.26 2.57 27.96
N GLN A 328 -0.81 1.61 28.78
CA GLN A 328 0.49 0.94 28.67
C GLN A 328 0.34 -0.58 28.48
N THR A 329 -0.89 -1.02 28.24
CA THR A 329 -1.31 -2.41 28.10
C THR A 329 -0.99 -2.96 26.69
N ILE A 330 -1.16 -4.27 26.52
CA ILE A 330 -0.89 -4.98 25.26
C ILE A 330 -1.83 -4.50 24.15
N TYR A 331 -3.11 -4.34 24.49
CA TYR A 331 -4.16 -3.77 23.65
C TYR A 331 -4.59 -2.42 24.20
N PHE A 332 -5.24 -1.56 23.40
CA PHE A 332 -5.73 -0.28 23.94
C PHE A 332 -6.88 -0.45 24.94
N TRP A 333 -7.58 -1.59 24.91
CA TRP A 333 -8.67 -1.91 25.84
C TRP A 333 -8.20 -2.61 27.13
N GLY A 334 -6.95 -3.07 27.18
CA GLY A 334 -6.42 -3.80 28.34
C GLY A 334 -5.49 -4.94 27.92
N ASP A 335 -5.33 -5.92 28.79
CA ASP A 335 -4.50 -7.11 28.56
C ASP A 335 -5.32 -8.38 28.31
N ASP A 336 -6.65 -8.32 28.43
CA ASP A 336 -7.52 -9.47 28.14
C ASP A 336 -7.85 -9.54 26.65
N LYS A 337 -7.22 -10.50 25.96
CA LYS A 337 -7.48 -10.77 24.55
C LYS A 337 -8.89 -11.30 24.27
N ASN A 338 -9.61 -11.83 25.27
CA ASN A 338 -10.97 -12.34 25.09
C ASN A 338 -11.99 -11.21 24.86
N GLU A 339 -11.62 -9.97 25.17
CA GLU A 339 -12.44 -8.78 24.88
C GLU A 339 -12.27 -8.28 23.44
N ALA A 340 -11.38 -8.88 22.62
CA ALA A 340 -11.03 -8.36 21.30
C ALA A 340 -12.25 -8.05 20.43
N CYS A 341 -13.24 -8.96 20.34
CA CYS A 341 -14.42 -8.77 19.48
C CYS A 341 -15.38 -7.65 19.95
N LEU A 342 -15.14 -7.01 21.11
CA LEU A 342 -15.83 -5.78 21.51
C LEU A 342 -15.19 -4.53 20.89
N TYR A 343 -13.92 -4.60 20.55
CA TYR A 343 -13.06 -3.47 20.18
C TYR A 343 -12.45 -3.59 18.78
N ALA A 344 -12.50 -4.77 18.17
CA ALA A 344 -11.77 -5.10 16.95
C ALA A 344 -12.44 -6.20 16.11
N ASN A 345 -12.32 -6.07 14.80
CA ASN A 345 -12.59 -7.13 13.82
C ASN A 345 -11.30 -7.94 13.59
N VAL A 346 -11.23 -9.19 14.04
CA VAL A 346 -10.01 -10.01 14.11
C VAL A 346 -10.23 -11.40 13.52
N TYR A 347 -9.16 -12.20 13.40
CA TYR A 347 -9.33 -13.60 13.00
C TYR A 347 -9.95 -14.37 14.16
N ASP A 348 -11.25 -14.62 14.07
CA ASP A 348 -12.11 -15.10 15.15
C ASP A 348 -12.94 -16.33 14.69
N HIS A 349 -14.01 -16.69 15.40
CA HIS A 349 -14.92 -17.74 14.94
C HIS A 349 -15.62 -17.44 13.60
N SER A 350 -15.98 -16.17 13.34
CA SER A 350 -16.68 -15.76 12.12
C SER A 350 -15.78 -15.84 10.90
N SER A 351 -14.54 -15.37 11.01
CA SER A 351 -13.55 -15.42 9.93
C SER A 351 -13.02 -16.84 9.70
N ASP A 352 -12.76 -17.62 10.76
CA ASP A 352 -12.29 -19.00 10.63
C ASP A 352 -13.30 -19.89 9.90
N ALA A 353 -14.60 -19.73 10.17
CA ALA A 353 -15.66 -20.51 9.55
C ALA A 353 -15.69 -20.38 8.01
N GLU A 354 -15.36 -19.21 7.48
CA GLU A 354 -15.37 -18.94 6.04
C GLU A 354 -13.99 -19.13 5.38
N ASN A 355 -12.92 -18.80 6.11
CA ASN A 355 -11.59 -18.65 5.50
C ASN A 355 -10.62 -19.77 5.83
N LEU A 356 -10.79 -20.45 6.97
CA LEU A 356 -10.01 -21.62 7.36
C LEU A 356 -8.49 -21.43 7.21
N TYR A 357 -7.97 -20.30 7.68
CA TYR A 357 -6.55 -19.94 7.51
C TYR A 357 -5.57 -20.79 8.33
N GLY A 358 -6.07 -21.61 9.25
CA GLY A 358 -5.24 -22.50 10.09
C GLY A 358 -4.40 -21.75 11.13
N TYR A 359 -4.58 -20.44 11.26
CA TYR A 359 -3.94 -19.65 12.30
C TYR A 359 -4.64 -19.84 13.66
N GLN A 360 -3.94 -19.50 14.74
CA GLN A 360 -4.60 -19.35 16.03
C GLN A 360 -5.60 -18.20 15.97
N ARG A 361 -6.88 -18.49 16.09
CA ARG A 361 -7.94 -17.47 16.15
C ARG A 361 -8.16 -16.95 17.56
N PHE A 362 -8.82 -15.81 17.67
CA PHE A 362 -9.40 -15.34 18.90
C PHE A 362 -10.62 -16.21 19.26
N GLU A 363 -10.79 -16.49 20.55
CA GLU A 363 -11.94 -17.25 21.06
C GLU A 363 -13.13 -16.32 21.35
N CYS A 364 -13.55 -15.59 20.32
CA CYS A 364 -14.71 -14.71 20.32
C CYS A 364 -15.35 -14.67 18.92
N SER A 365 -16.48 -13.97 18.77
CA SER A 365 -17.15 -13.78 17.48
C SER A 365 -17.54 -12.31 17.29
N ASP A 366 -17.02 -11.69 16.24
CA ASP A 366 -17.30 -10.30 15.83
C ASP A 366 -18.36 -10.20 14.72
N SER A 367 -18.77 -11.34 14.14
CA SER A 367 -19.76 -11.48 13.06
C SER A 367 -19.28 -11.04 11.66
N PHE A 368 -18.00 -10.73 11.49
CA PHE A 368 -17.44 -10.29 10.21
C PHE A 368 -16.36 -11.25 9.71
N PRO A 369 -16.64 -12.07 8.66
CA PRO A 369 -15.63 -12.96 8.12
C PRO A 369 -14.51 -12.24 7.35
N TYR A 370 -14.71 -10.98 6.99
CA TYR A 370 -13.81 -10.10 6.23
C TYR A 370 -13.74 -8.72 6.92
N THR A 371 -13.40 -7.64 6.20
CA THR A 371 -13.54 -6.27 6.76
C THR A 371 -14.95 -6.00 7.27
N ALA A 372 -15.08 -5.15 8.28
CA ALA A 372 -16.33 -4.62 8.82
C ALA A 372 -16.49 -3.15 8.38
N PRO A 373 -17.72 -2.60 8.38
CA PRO A 373 -17.92 -1.15 8.29
C PRO A 373 -17.09 -0.43 9.36
N VAL A 374 -16.52 0.72 9.03
CA VAL A 374 -15.73 1.48 10.00
C VAL A 374 -16.58 1.89 11.22
N ALA A 375 -15.94 1.99 12.38
CA ALA A 375 -16.57 2.28 13.66
C ALA A 375 -17.68 1.29 14.07
N SER A 376 -17.54 0.01 13.70
CA SER A 376 -18.44 -1.06 14.15
C SER A 376 -18.20 -1.50 15.61
N PHE A 377 -17.02 -1.18 16.16
CA PHE A 377 -16.58 -1.62 17.49
C PHE A 377 -16.42 -0.45 18.46
N LEU A 378 -16.10 -0.74 19.73
CA LEU A 378 -15.86 0.30 20.72
C LEU A 378 -14.55 1.07 20.43
N PRO A 379 -14.54 2.41 20.59
CA PRO A 379 -13.35 3.21 20.37
C PRO A 379 -12.39 3.14 21.56
N ASN A 380 -11.15 3.62 21.36
CA ASN A 380 -10.24 3.85 22.47
C ASN A 380 -10.56 5.14 23.25
N ASN A 381 -9.75 5.48 24.27
CA ASN A 381 -9.96 6.65 25.13
C ASN A 381 -9.89 8.01 24.39
N PHE A 382 -9.37 8.05 23.16
CA PHE A 382 -9.37 9.25 22.31
C PHE A 382 -10.57 9.31 21.35
N GLY A 383 -11.46 8.31 21.40
CA GLY A 383 -12.63 8.26 20.52
C GLY A 383 -12.30 7.84 19.09
N VAL A 384 -11.20 7.11 18.91
CA VAL A 384 -10.73 6.58 17.62
C VAL A 384 -10.99 5.08 17.55
N TYR A 385 -11.50 4.63 16.41
CA TYR A 385 -11.96 3.27 16.14
C TYR A 385 -10.96 2.50 15.29
N ASP A 386 -11.07 1.17 15.35
CA ASP A 386 -10.45 0.23 14.41
C ASP A 386 -8.92 0.36 14.31
N LEU A 387 -8.25 0.81 15.38
CA LEU A 387 -6.79 0.93 15.40
C LEU A 387 -6.09 -0.43 15.57
N LEU A 388 -6.79 -1.42 16.12
CA LEU A 388 -6.27 -2.78 16.24
C LEU A 388 -7.17 -3.70 15.43
N ALA A 389 -6.73 -4.02 14.21
CA ALA A 389 -7.38 -4.83 13.19
C ALA A 389 -8.42 -4.10 12.31
N ASN A 390 -9.41 -4.82 11.77
CA ASN A 390 -10.18 -4.44 10.57
C ASN A 390 -9.28 -4.29 9.31
N ALA A 391 -8.75 -3.09 9.01
CA ALA A 391 -7.80 -2.88 7.93
C ALA A 391 -6.45 -2.37 8.47
N ARG A 392 -5.37 -3.06 8.11
CA ARG A 392 -4.01 -2.66 8.49
C ARG A 392 -3.62 -1.35 7.83
N GLU A 393 -2.91 -0.48 8.54
CA GLU A 393 -2.78 0.90 8.08
C GLU A 393 -1.37 1.29 7.68
N TRP A 394 -1.25 1.90 6.50
CA TRP A 394 -0.05 2.59 6.08
C TRP A 394 0.19 3.84 6.93
N VAL A 395 1.41 3.97 7.45
CA VAL A 395 1.93 5.21 8.06
C VAL A 395 3.03 5.81 7.18
N ASP A 396 3.42 7.06 7.43
CA ASP A 396 4.30 7.78 6.49
C ASP A 396 5.79 7.40 6.59
N ASP A 397 6.17 6.72 7.67
CA ASP A 397 7.54 6.39 8.06
C ASP A 397 8.21 5.39 7.12
N CYS A 398 9.54 5.46 7.11
CA CYS A 398 10.41 4.47 6.50
C CYS A 398 10.75 3.39 7.52
N TRP A 399 10.84 2.14 7.08
CA TRP A 399 11.15 1.05 7.99
C TRP A 399 12.56 1.17 8.57
N HIS A 400 12.65 0.81 9.84
CA HIS A 400 13.87 0.52 10.56
C HIS A 400 13.67 -0.78 11.33
N TYR A 401 14.67 -1.65 11.31
CA TYR A 401 14.62 -2.98 11.92
C TYR A 401 14.43 -2.97 13.44
N SER A 402 14.59 -1.84 14.11
CA SER A 402 14.33 -1.66 15.53
C SER A 402 14.07 -0.17 15.78
N TYR A 403 13.69 0.20 16.99
CA TYR A 403 13.62 1.59 17.46
C TYR A 403 14.97 2.14 17.94
N GLN A 404 16.08 1.47 17.61
CA GLN A 404 17.39 2.01 17.93
C GLN A 404 17.57 3.34 17.20
N SER A 405 17.75 4.42 17.98
CA SER A 405 17.87 5.79 17.48
C SER A 405 16.60 6.36 16.81
N ALA A 406 15.42 5.83 17.15
CA ALA A 406 14.15 6.40 16.71
C ALA A 406 13.96 7.85 17.18
N PRO A 407 13.28 8.72 16.40
CA PRO A 407 12.92 10.06 16.82
C PRO A 407 12.07 10.06 18.09
N THR A 408 12.32 11.01 18.99
CA THR A 408 11.64 11.11 20.29
C THR A 408 10.63 12.25 20.36
N ASP A 409 10.35 12.90 19.24
CA ASP A 409 9.51 14.10 19.13
C ASP A 409 8.22 13.90 18.31
N GLY A 410 7.94 12.66 17.91
CA GLY A 410 6.81 12.31 17.06
C GLY A 410 7.01 12.59 15.57
N SER A 411 8.19 13.10 15.18
CA SER A 411 8.51 13.33 13.78
C SER A 411 8.63 12.03 12.98
N ARG A 412 8.42 12.14 11.67
CA ARG A 412 8.52 11.03 10.73
C ARG A 412 9.94 10.47 10.72
N TRP A 413 10.06 9.15 10.81
CA TRP A 413 11.34 8.44 10.69
C TRP A 413 11.67 8.16 9.21
N GLY A 414 12.25 9.15 8.53
CA GLY A 414 12.47 9.16 7.07
C GLY A 414 13.83 8.65 6.54
N SER A 415 14.19 9.03 5.32
CA SER A 415 15.48 8.63 4.69
C SER A 415 16.69 9.35 5.28
N GLU A 416 16.48 10.56 5.79
CA GLU A 416 17.47 11.46 6.37
C GLU A 416 18.17 10.91 7.63
N ASN A 417 17.70 9.79 8.15
CA ASN A 417 18.19 9.10 9.33
C ASN A 417 18.42 7.59 9.06
N ASN A 418 18.67 7.25 7.78
CA ASN A 418 18.95 5.91 7.28
C ASN A 418 17.72 4.97 7.18
N GLY A 419 16.52 5.52 7.09
CA GLY A 419 15.30 4.73 6.90
C GLY A 419 15.23 4.02 5.55
N LEU A 420 14.78 2.77 5.60
CA LEU A 420 14.58 1.93 4.42
C LEU A 420 13.25 2.28 3.75
N CYS A 421 13.17 3.44 3.10
CA CYS A 421 11.90 4.01 2.64
C CYS A 421 11.13 3.22 1.58
N ARG A 422 11.77 2.21 0.97
CA ARG A 422 11.09 1.22 0.12
C ARG A 422 10.19 0.31 0.95
N PHE A 423 10.64 -0.04 2.15
CA PHE A 423 9.83 -0.71 3.15
C PHE A 423 8.88 0.28 3.83
N GLY A 424 7.64 0.36 3.33
CA GLY A 424 6.60 1.15 3.98
C GLY A 424 6.15 0.50 5.28
N VAL A 425 5.99 1.29 6.34
CA VAL A 425 5.56 0.79 7.66
C VAL A 425 4.03 0.60 7.68
N LEU A 426 3.60 -0.52 8.26
CA LEU A 426 2.19 -0.85 8.49
C LEU A 426 1.91 -1.13 9.97
N ARG A 427 0.82 -0.57 10.48
CA ARG A 427 0.37 -0.67 11.88
C ARG A 427 -1.02 -1.30 12.02
N GLY A 428 -1.39 -1.71 13.23
CA GLY A 428 -2.77 -2.07 13.61
C GLY A 428 -3.18 -3.54 13.46
N GLY A 429 -2.61 -4.30 12.52
CA GLY A 429 -3.13 -5.65 12.22
C GLY A 429 -4.35 -5.60 11.30
N ALA A 430 -5.04 -6.73 11.07
CA ALA A 430 -6.19 -6.79 10.16
C ALA A 430 -7.21 -7.87 10.58
N TRP A 431 -8.40 -7.85 9.96
CA TRP A 431 -9.47 -8.84 10.16
C TRP A 431 -9.03 -10.31 10.04
N ALA A 432 -7.98 -10.59 9.27
CA ALA A 432 -7.47 -11.95 9.08
C ALA A 432 -6.31 -12.32 10.03
N TYR A 433 -6.00 -11.46 11.00
CA TYR A 433 -4.81 -11.58 11.84
C TYR A 433 -5.13 -12.10 13.24
N ASN A 434 -4.16 -12.84 13.77
CA ASN A 434 -4.22 -13.48 15.08
C ASN A 434 -3.64 -12.60 16.19
N THR A 435 -3.63 -13.14 17.41
CA THR A 435 -3.20 -12.47 18.65
C THR A 435 -1.79 -11.87 18.56
N PHE A 436 -0.86 -12.50 17.83
CA PHE A 436 0.52 -12.02 17.68
C PHE A 436 0.59 -10.66 16.97
N ASN A 437 -0.40 -10.34 16.13
CA ASN A 437 -0.38 -9.23 15.19
C ASN A 437 -1.39 -8.12 15.51
N VAL A 438 -2.30 -8.31 16.48
CA VAL A 438 -3.33 -7.32 16.86
C VAL A 438 -2.94 -6.63 18.18
N ARG A 439 -1.64 -6.38 18.39
CA ARG A 439 -1.11 -5.67 19.57
C ARG A 439 -0.76 -4.24 19.22
N VAL A 440 -0.79 -3.35 20.20
CA VAL A 440 -0.43 -1.94 20.01
C VAL A 440 0.98 -1.79 19.46
N ALA A 441 1.95 -2.54 20.02
CA ALA A 441 3.36 -2.46 19.63
C ALA A 441 3.66 -3.14 18.28
N TYR A 442 2.72 -3.94 17.74
CA TYR A 442 2.98 -4.69 16.52
C TYR A 442 3.23 -3.77 15.34
N ARG A 443 4.37 -4.00 14.68
CA ARG A 443 4.80 -3.30 13.48
C ARG A 443 5.39 -4.26 12.47
N ASN A 444 5.22 -3.93 11.21
CA ASN A 444 5.86 -4.62 10.10
C ASN A 444 6.11 -3.61 9.00
N ALA A 445 6.85 -4.03 7.98
CA ALA A 445 6.98 -3.25 6.77
C ALA A 445 6.99 -4.13 5.54
N TYR A 446 6.72 -3.52 4.41
CA TYR A 446 6.66 -4.23 3.14
C TYR A 446 7.52 -3.54 2.09
N PHE A 447 8.43 -4.31 1.48
CA PHE A 447 9.51 -3.80 0.62
C PHE A 447 9.06 -3.09 -0.65
N SER A 448 8.03 -3.61 -1.33
CA SER A 448 7.68 -3.07 -2.64
C SER A 448 6.98 -1.74 -2.52
N SER A 449 7.39 -0.77 -3.36
CA SER A 449 6.59 0.43 -3.61
C SER A 449 5.28 0.15 -4.36
N GLN A 450 5.05 -1.08 -4.83
CA GLN A 450 3.80 -1.50 -5.48
C GLN A 450 2.93 -2.36 -4.57
N ALA A 451 3.34 -2.54 -3.32
CA ALA A 451 2.68 -3.41 -2.36
C ALA A 451 1.27 -2.94 -2.02
N ARG A 452 0.33 -3.87 -2.13
CA ARG A 452 -1.08 -3.68 -1.76
C ARG A 452 -1.73 -5.02 -1.46
N ALA A 453 -2.59 -5.05 -0.45
CA ALA A 453 -3.29 -6.27 -0.04
C ALA A 453 -4.75 -5.98 0.33
N SER A 454 -5.59 -7.00 0.25
CA SER A 454 -7.04 -6.99 0.57
C SER A 454 -7.34 -6.76 2.05
N MET A 455 -6.30 -6.46 2.83
CA MET A 455 -6.35 -6.21 4.27
C MET A 455 -5.58 -4.94 4.66
N TRP A 456 -5.06 -4.18 3.68
CA TRP A 456 -4.27 -2.97 3.93
C TRP A 456 -5.01 -1.73 3.42
N GLY A 457 -5.33 -0.83 4.34
CA GLY A 457 -5.89 0.49 4.13
C GLY A 457 -5.02 1.58 4.73
N PHE A 458 -5.65 2.67 5.16
CA PHE A 458 -4.98 3.80 5.80
C PHE A 458 -5.99 4.73 6.47
N ARG A 459 -5.49 5.55 7.40
CA ARG A 459 -6.21 6.72 7.94
C ARG A 459 -5.38 7.99 7.77
N LEU A 460 -6.03 9.13 7.94
CA LEU A 460 -5.38 10.43 7.78
C LEU A 460 -5.06 11.10 9.12
N ALA A 461 -3.94 11.80 9.15
CA ALA A 461 -3.65 12.83 10.12
C ALA A 461 -3.76 14.22 9.45
N ARG A 462 -3.92 15.27 10.26
CA ARG A 462 -4.01 16.65 9.80
C ARG A 462 -3.36 17.59 10.82
N GLU A 463 -2.60 18.56 10.34
CA GLU A 463 -2.08 19.64 11.18
C GLU A 463 -3.23 20.57 11.66
N ILE A 464 -3.08 21.13 12.88
CA ILE A 464 -4.04 22.03 13.53
C ILE A 464 -3.54 23.47 13.54
#